data_AF-A0A962N484-F1
#
_entry.id   AF-A0A962N484-F1
#
_cell.length_a   1.000
_cell.length_b   1.000
_cell.length_c   1.000
_cell.angle_alpha   90.00
_cell.angle_beta   90.00
_cell.angle_gamma   90.00
#
_symmetry.space_group_name_H-M   'P 1'
#
loop_
_entity.id
_entity.type
_entity.pdbx_description
1 polymer ?
#
loop_
_entity_poly.entity_id
_entity_poly.type
_entity_poly.pdbx_seq_one_letter_code
_entity_poly.pdbx_strand_id
1 'polypeptide(L)'
;MSEPTVDLSSIRGDWDFHTRYVTNAMDQTLKRLHKNWRALKAQAPAAGQVPVTGELMEEFIEACRQTRALTDDILLMRDTQTAKTRARSKKTRAGDKKPRAKK
;
A
#
# COMPACT_ATOMS: atom_id res chain seq x y z
N MET A 1 3.60 -8.33 26.81
CA MET A 1 2.54 -7.53 26.15
C MET A 1 2.52 -7.93 24.68
N SER A 2 1.67 -8.87 24.28
CA SER A 2 1.47 -9.20 22.86
C SER A 2 0.67 -8.07 22.23
N GLU A 3 1.25 -7.38 21.26
CA GLU A 3 0.58 -6.30 20.53
C GLU A 3 -0.77 -6.79 19.99
N PRO A 4 -1.87 -6.05 20.18
CA PRO A 4 -3.15 -6.43 19.64
C PRO A 4 -3.04 -6.45 18.11
N THR A 5 -3.13 -7.63 17.52
CA THR A 5 -3.30 -7.82 16.08
C THR A 5 -4.51 -7.01 15.64
N VAL A 6 -4.26 -5.86 15.01
CA VAL A 6 -5.30 -4.95 14.55
C VAL A 6 -6.13 -5.69 13.49
N ASP A 7 -7.40 -5.94 13.80
CA ASP A 7 -8.34 -6.56 12.87
C ASP A 7 -8.86 -5.53 11.88
N LEU A 8 -8.20 -5.45 10.73
CA LEU A 8 -8.56 -4.57 9.62
C LEU A 8 -9.67 -5.15 8.73
N SER A 9 -10.35 -6.24 9.13
CA SER A 9 -11.43 -6.84 8.34
C SER A 9 -12.65 -5.92 8.14
N SER A 10 -12.78 -4.89 8.98
CA SER A 10 -13.82 -3.86 8.94
C SER A 10 -13.45 -2.63 8.10
N ILE A 11 -12.17 -2.45 7.71
CA ILE A 11 -11.75 -1.36 6.83
C ILE A 11 -12.17 -1.70 5.40
N ARG A 12 -13.39 -1.27 5.09
CA ARG A 12 -14.12 -1.25 3.81
C ARG A 12 -13.42 -1.88 2.60
N GLY A 13 -14.05 -2.95 2.14
CA GLY A 13 -13.83 -3.51 0.81
C GLY A 13 -12.76 -4.59 0.82
N ASP A 14 -13.03 -5.66 0.08
CA ASP A 14 -12.19 -6.84 -0.09
C ASP A 14 -10.68 -6.50 -0.20
N TRP A 15 -9.82 -7.42 0.25
CA TRP A 15 -8.37 -7.28 0.10
C TRP A 15 -7.98 -7.01 -1.37
N ASP A 16 -8.73 -7.60 -2.30
CA ASP A 16 -8.62 -7.33 -3.74
C ASP A 16 -8.94 -5.88 -4.11
N PHE A 17 -9.99 -5.28 -3.53
CA PHE A 17 -10.33 -3.88 -3.75
C PHE A 17 -9.21 -2.94 -3.28
N HIS A 18 -8.70 -3.15 -2.06
CA HIS A 18 -7.61 -2.33 -1.53
C HIS A 18 -6.32 -2.49 -2.34
N THR A 19 -5.99 -3.71 -2.78
CA THR A 19 -4.81 -3.97 -3.62
C THR A 19 -4.90 -3.24 -4.96
N ARG A 20 -6.08 -3.27 -5.60
CA ARG A 20 -6.33 -2.54 -6.86
C ARG A 20 -6.27 -1.03 -6.66
N TYR A 21 -6.81 -0.52 -5.55
CA TYR A 21 -6.75 0.89 -5.21
C TYR A 21 -5.30 1.36 -5.04
N VAL A 22 -4.51 0.69 -4.19
CA VAL A 22 -3.12 1.06 -3.92
C VAL A 22 -2.26 0.96 -5.18
N THR A 23 -2.47 -0.07 -6.00
CA THR A 23 -1.78 -0.21 -7.30
C THR A 23 -2.09 0.96 -8.23
N ASN A 24 -3.36 1.32 -8.38
CA ASN A 24 -3.76 2.45 -9.23
C ASN A 24 -3.23 3.79 -8.69
N ALA A 25 -3.24 3.98 -7.36
CA ALA A 25 -2.69 5.17 -6.72
C ALA A 25 -1.16 5.26 -6.94
N MET A 26 -0.45 4.13 -6.90
CA MET A 26 0.98 4.06 -7.20
C MET A 26 1.25 4.47 -8.66
N ASP A 27 0.51 3.92 -9.62
CA ASP A 27 0.68 4.26 -11.04
C ASP A 27 0.44 5.75 -11.31
N GLN A 28 -0.58 6.34 -10.70
CA GLN A 28 -0.86 7.78 -10.84
C GLN A 28 0.25 8.62 -10.22
N THR A 29 0.75 8.23 -9.05
CA THR A 29 1.83 8.94 -8.36
C THR A 29 3.13 8.87 -9.15
N LEU A 30 3.48 7.72 -9.72
CA LEU A 30 4.66 7.57 -10.58
C LEU A 30 4.55 8.40 -11.86
N LYS A 31 3.37 8.44 -12.50
CA LYS A 31 3.11 9.33 -13.65
C LYS A 31 3.33 10.79 -13.27
N ARG A 32 2.84 11.23 -12.11
CA ARG A 32 3.05 12.59 -11.59
C ARG A 32 4.53 12.88 -11.32
N LEU A 33 5.23 11.96 -10.66
CA LEU A 33 6.66 12.06 -10.38
C LEU A 33 7.49 12.22 -11.66
N HIS A 34 7.22 11.39 -12.68
CA HIS A 34 7.88 11.49 -13.98
C HIS A 34 7.58 12.79 -14.72
N LYS A 35 6.33 13.26 -14.67
CA LYS A 35 5.93 14.56 -15.25
C LYS A 35 6.70 15.69 -14.59
N ASN A 36 6.74 15.72 -13.26
CA ASN A 36 7.41 16.77 -12.50
C ASN A 36 8.92 16.74 -12.73
N TRP A 37 9.53 15.54 -12.77
CA TRP A 37 10.96 15.41 -13.11
C TRP A 37 11.31 15.97 -14.49
N ARG A 38 10.48 15.70 -15.51
CA ARG A 38 10.69 16.27 -16.85
C ARG A 38 10.58 17.79 -16.84
N ALA A 39 9.62 18.34 -16.10
CA ALA A 39 9.46 19.79 -15.96
C ALA A 39 10.65 20.42 -15.21
N LEU A 40 11.16 19.80 -14.14
CA LEU A 40 12.35 20.27 -13.43
C LEU A 40 13.57 20.32 -14.33
N LYS A 41 13.78 19.28 -15.15
CA LYS A 41 14.87 19.27 -16.14
C LYS A 41 14.71 20.33 -17.23
N ALA A 42 13.47 20.67 -17.61
CA ALA A 42 13.21 21.73 -18.59
C ALA A 42 13.47 23.13 -18.01
N GLN A 43 13.30 23.30 -16.69
CA GLN A 43 13.60 24.53 -15.96
C GLN A 43 15.05 24.56 -15.41
N ALA A 44 15.91 23.65 -15.85
CA ALA A 44 17.28 23.56 -15.40
C ALA A 44 18.07 24.82 -15.78
N PRO A 45 18.76 25.49 -14.83
CA PRO A 45 19.56 26.67 -15.13
C PRO A 45 20.80 26.35 -15.98
N ALA A 46 21.28 25.10 -15.91
CA ALA A 46 22.37 24.59 -16.73
C ALA A 46 22.19 23.08 -16.99
N ALA A 47 22.88 22.56 -18.00
CA ALA A 47 22.86 21.13 -18.30
C ALA A 47 23.33 20.31 -17.08
N GLY A 48 22.53 19.31 -16.70
CA GLY A 48 22.79 18.45 -15.54
C GLY A 48 22.36 19.04 -14.18
N GLN A 49 21.83 20.26 -14.13
CA GLN A 49 21.28 20.85 -12.92
C GLN A 49 19.75 20.72 -12.87
N VAL A 50 19.18 20.90 -11.68
CA VAL A 50 17.73 21.05 -11.48
C VAL A 50 17.48 22.16 -10.45
N PRO A 51 16.40 22.94 -10.59
CA PRO A 51 16.05 23.94 -9.58
C PRO A 51 15.67 23.25 -8.28
N VAL A 52 16.33 23.63 -7.18
CA VAL A 52 16.16 23.01 -5.84
C VAL A 52 15.15 23.75 -4.96
N THR A 53 14.60 24.85 -5.45
CA THR A 53 13.61 25.68 -4.74
C THR A 53 12.41 25.93 -5.64
N GLY A 54 11.26 26.15 -5.01
CA GLY A 54 10.01 26.51 -5.70
C GLY A 54 9.00 25.36 -5.73
N GLU A 55 7.76 25.71 -6.10
CA GLU A 55 6.60 24.83 -6.01
C GLU A 55 6.80 23.50 -6.76
N LEU A 56 7.43 23.52 -7.93
CA LEU A 56 7.65 22.32 -8.73
C LEU A 56 8.58 21.29 -8.05
N MET A 57 9.61 21.76 -7.34
CA MET A 57 10.50 20.87 -6.59
C MET A 57 9.77 20.31 -5.35
N GLU A 58 8.99 21.13 -4.65
CA GLU A 58 8.17 20.68 -3.52
C GLU A 58 7.14 19.62 -3.96
N GLU A 59 6.45 19.84 -5.08
CA GLU A 59 5.53 18.85 -5.65
C GLU A 59 6.22 17.54 -6.06
N PHE A 60 7.45 17.63 -6.57
CA PHE A 60 8.26 16.45 -6.89
C PHE A 60 8.65 15.68 -5.62
N ILE A 61 9.11 16.37 -4.58
CA ILE A 61 9.42 15.78 -3.27
C ILE A 61 8.18 15.12 -2.66
N GLU A 62 7.03 15.79 -2.74
CA GLU A 62 5.77 15.27 -2.23
C GLU A 62 5.32 14.03 -3.00
N ALA A 63 5.49 13.99 -4.33
CA ALA A 63 5.28 12.77 -5.12
C ALA A 63 6.20 11.63 -4.67
N CYS A 64 7.48 11.88 -4.41
CA CYS A 64 8.41 10.88 -3.89
C CYS A 64 7.97 10.35 -2.50
N ARG A 65 7.52 11.23 -1.61
CA ARG A 65 7.00 10.85 -0.28
C ARG A 65 5.74 9.99 -0.39
N GLN A 66 4.81 10.35 -1.26
CA GLN A 66 3.60 9.57 -1.51
C GLN A 66 3.92 8.20 -2.11
N THR A 67 4.88 8.10 -3.03
CA THR A 67 5.36 6.81 -3.55
C THR A 67 5.91 5.91 -2.43
N ARG A 68 6.65 6.48 -1.47
CA ARG A 68 7.13 5.72 -0.30
C ARG A 68 5.97 5.22 0.55
N ALA A 69 5.02 6.09 0.91
CA ALA A 69 3.86 5.71 1.73
C ALA A 69 3.04 4.58 1.07
N LEU A 70 2.79 4.67 -0.24
CA LEU A 70 2.09 3.62 -0.99
C LEU A 70 2.88 2.31 -1.05
N THR A 71 4.21 2.36 -1.00
CA THR A 71 5.05 1.14 -0.91
C THR A 71 4.86 0.46 0.44
N ASP A 72 4.82 1.24 1.53
CA ASP A 72 4.56 0.73 2.87
C ASP A 72 3.16 0.09 2.96
N ASP A 73 2.15 0.71 2.32
CA ASP A 73 0.79 0.15 2.22
C ASP A 73 0.77 -1.21 1.50
N ILE A 74 1.53 -1.36 0.40
CA ILE A 74 1.64 -2.65 -0.31
C ILE A 74 2.22 -3.74 0.60
N LEU A 75 3.24 -3.41 1.39
CA LEU A 75 3.85 -4.35 2.32
C LEU A 75 2.89 -4.74 3.44
N LEU A 76 2.14 -3.78 3.99
CA LEU A 76 1.10 -4.04 4.98
C LEU A 76 0.00 -4.94 4.40
N MET A 77 -0.41 -4.70 3.15
CA MET A 77 -1.39 -5.52 2.44
C MET A 77 -0.92 -6.96 2.25
N ARG A 78 0.35 -7.18 1.92
CA ARG A 78 0.94 -8.54 1.85
C ARG A 78 0.83 -9.26 3.19
N ASP A 79 1.20 -8.59 4.27
CA ASP A 79 1.25 -9.20 5.59
C ASP A 79 -0.16 -9.55 6.10
N THR A 80 -1.16 -8.70 5.84
CA THR A 80 -2.57 -8.94 6.19
C THR A 80 -3.21 -10.07 5.36
N GLN A 81 -2.76 -10.33 4.12
CA GLN A 81 -3.24 -11.44 3.30
C GLN A 81 -2.92 -12.80 3.95
N THR A 82 -1.71 -12.96 4.46
CA THR A 82 -1.25 -14.20 5.11
C THR A 82 -1.97 -14.45 6.44
N ALA A 83 -2.33 -13.39 7.16
CA ALA A 83 -3.12 -13.49 8.38
C ALA A 83 -4.55 -14.01 8.10
N LYS A 84 -5.22 -13.49 7.04
CA LYS A 84 -6.56 -13.95 6.64
C LYS A 84 -6.58 -15.43 6.23
N THR A 85 -5.59 -15.88 5.45
CA THR A 85 -5.48 -17.30 5.04
C THR A 85 -5.24 -18.23 6.24
N ARG A 86 -4.37 -17.83 7.18
CA ARG A 86 -4.15 -18.58 8.43
C ARG A 86 -5.40 -18.64 9.31
N ALA A 87 -6.13 -17.53 9.46
CA ALA A 87 -7.38 -17.49 10.22
C ALA A 87 -8.47 -18.40 9.61
N ARG A 88 -8.58 -18.42 8.28
CA ARG A 88 -9.55 -19.26 7.55
C ARG A 88 -9.25 -20.76 7.72
N SER A 89 -7.98 -21.15 7.69
CA SER A 89 -7.53 -22.53 7.96
C SER A 89 -7.80 -22.99 9.41
N LYS A 90 -7.68 -22.08 10.39
CA LYS A 90 -7.94 -22.39 11.80
C LYS A 90 -9.45 -22.58 12.07
N LYS A 91 -10.31 -21.81 11.39
CA LYS A 91 -11.77 -21.91 11.51
C LYS A 91 -12.33 -23.21 10.90
N THR A 92 -11.76 -23.70 9.80
CA THR A 92 -12.17 -24.99 9.22
C THR A 92 -11.79 -26.18 10.10
N ARG A 93 -10.62 -26.15 10.76
CA ARG A 93 -10.22 -27.20 11.72
C ARG A 93 -11.01 -27.23 13.03
N ALA A 94 -11.57 -26.10 13.46
CA ALA A 94 -12.38 -26.03 14.68
C ALA A 94 -13.82 -26.55 14.47
N GLY A 95 -14.35 -26.46 13.25
CA GLY A 95 -15.68 -26.98 12.90
C GLY A 95 -15.78 -28.51 12.87
N ASP A 96 -14.66 -29.20 12.69
CA ASP A 96 -14.60 -30.66 12.52
C ASP A 96 -14.56 -31.46 13.84
N LYS A 97 -14.56 -30.77 14.99
CA LYS A 97 -14.54 -31.41 16.33
C LYS A 97 -15.89 -31.35 17.05
N LYS A 98 -17.02 -31.48 16.33
CA LYS A 98 -18.32 -31.67 16.98
C LYS A 98 -18.45 -33.14 17.40
N PRO A 99 -18.60 -33.48 18.69
CA PRO A 99 -18.67 -34.88 19.12
C PRO A 99 -19.95 -35.50 18.57
N ARG A 100 -19.79 -36.62 17.86
CA ARG A 100 -20.88 -37.44 17.33
C ARG A 100 -21.66 -38.00 18.53
N ALA A 101 -22.88 -37.50 18.76
CA ALA A 101 -23.76 -38.02 19.80
C ALA A 101 -24.06 -39.50 19.51
N LYS A 102 -23.64 -40.38 20.42
CA LYS A 102 -23.99 -41.80 20.39
C LYS A 102 -25.47 -41.96 20.76
N LYS A 103 -26.23 -42.60 19.88
CA LYS A 103 -27.50 -43.26 20.20
C LYS A 103 -27.29 -44.75 19.99
#